data_AF-A0A4Y2M8F9-F1
#
_entry.id   AF-A0A4Y2M8F9-F1
#
_cell.length_a   1.000
_cell.length_b   1.000
_cell.length_c   1.000
_cell.angle_alpha   90.00
_cell.angle_beta   90.00
_cell.angle_gamma   90.00
#
_symmetry.space_group_name_H-M   'P 1'
#
loop_
_entity.id
_entity.type
_entity.pdbx_description
1 polymer ?
#
loop_
_entity_poly.entity_id
_entity_poly.type
_entity_poly.pdbx_seq_one_letter_code
_entity_poly.pdbx_strand_id
1 'polypeptide(L)'
;MYEMKEFLHIKRLSTCQAYGHTANSKECKFTTPFCGCCGLRHNTRYCRNDELCCIKCAESNRNRDTKWKIPHRAIYSHCPCYNKEVTAYKKRGSIFSMDNSIFENTQFPYNIATESSNESLKILQINLARAKAATNQLQETASTIKPDVILVQEQYVNNNVIPGIPQTWKTFSSSNQKAAILIPSPKLKPALLATKVNMVALKIQTSSFAITIISAYSSPAQNFHTTLQEIQEIISSLPEEKIITGADLNGHNTLWGCRSNDNRGKDILDFILANNLNIINKPDALPTFQRNNSFVWSDLTL
;
A
#
# COMPACT_ATOMS: atom_id res chain seq x y z
N MET A 1 -6.22 -22.04 23.15
CA MET A 1 -7.55 -21.42 22.95
C MET A 1 -7.30 -20.09 22.25
N TYR A 2 -7.49 -20.03 20.93
CA TYR A 2 -7.14 -18.84 20.14
C TYR A 2 -8.11 -17.71 20.48
N GLU A 3 -7.60 -16.56 20.95
CA GLU A 3 -8.39 -15.34 21.10
C GLU A 3 -8.97 -14.94 19.75
N MET A 4 -10.25 -15.23 19.52
CA MET A 4 -11.02 -14.63 18.43
C MET A 4 -11.21 -13.15 18.76
N LYS A 5 -10.27 -12.31 18.30
CA LYS A 5 -10.48 -10.87 18.29
C LYS A 5 -11.59 -10.55 17.30
N GLU A 6 -12.52 -9.70 17.71
CA GLU A 6 -13.51 -9.10 16.81
C GLU A 6 -12.77 -8.59 15.57
N PHE A 7 -12.95 -9.29 14.45
CA PHE A 7 -12.61 -8.72 13.17
C PHE A 7 -13.62 -7.59 12.97
N LEU A 8 -13.20 -6.35 13.26
CA LEU A 8 -13.74 -5.15 12.64
C LEU A 8 -13.38 -5.19 11.15
N HIS A 9 -13.86 -6.23 10.46
CA HIS A 9 -14.04 -6.19 9.02
C HIS A 9 -15.18 -5.20 8.79
N ILE A 10 -14.81 -3.91 8.70
CA ILE A 10 -15.45 -3.09 7.69
C ILE A 10 -15.34 -3.92 6.42
N LYS A 11 -16.46 -4.46 5.94
CA LYS A 11 -16.57 -5.02 4.60
C LYS A 11 -16.06 -3.93 3.66
N ARG A 12 -14.78 -3.95 3.30
CA ARG A 12 -14.18 -2.92 2.46
C ARG A 12 -14.20 -3.39 1.01
N LEU A 13 -15.39 -3.31 0.44
CA LEU A 13 -15.51 -2.39 -0.67
C LEU A 13 -15.63 -1.01 -0.02
N SER A 14 -14.95 -0.01 -0.56
CA SER A 14 -15.16 1.39 -0.20
C SER A 14 -16.63 1.82 -0.35
N THR A 15 -17.51 0.96 -0.85
CA THR A 15 -18.96 1.09 -0.95
C THR A 15 -19.70 0.01 -0.14
N CYS A 16 -20.69 0.45 0.64
CA CYS A 16 -21.78 -0.34 1.21
C CYS A 16 -22.53 -1.00 0.04
N GLN A 17 -22.18 -2.24 -0.27
CA GLN A 17 -22.61 -2.91 -1.50
C GLN A 17 -24.13 -3.14 -1.59
N ALA A 18 -24.86 -3.04 -0.47
CA ALA A 18 -26.31 -3.07 -0.45
C ALA A 18 -26.96 -1.75 -0.91
N TYR A 19 -26.23 -0.62 -0.91
CA TYR A 19 -26.80 0.73 -1.06
C TYR A 19 -25.86 1.77 -1.72
N GLY A 20 -24.72 1.38 -2.26
CA GLY A 20 -23.86 2.22 -3.12
C GLY A 20 -23.07 3.36 -2.48
N HIS A 21 -23.06 3.55 -1.15
CA HIS A 21 -22.39 4.69 -0.47
C HIS A 21 -21.17 4.25 0.36
N THR A 22 -20.25 5.15 0.73
CA THR A 22 -19.04 4.75 1.48
C THR A 22 -19.31 4.35 2.93
N ALA A 23 -18.58 3.35 3.44
CA ALA A 23 -18.77 2.83 4.81
C ALA A 23 -18.48 3.87 5.91
N ASN A 24 -17.71 4.92 5.57
CA ASN A 24 -17.38 6.04 6.45
C ASN A 24 -18.20 7.30 6.15
N SER A 25 -19.21 7.24 5.27
CA SER A 25 -20.10 8.37 5.02
C SER A 25 -21.00 8.61 6.23
N LYS A 26 -21.31 9.88 6.51
CA LYS A 26 -22.36 10.29 7.48
C LYS A 26 -23.75 9.76 7.12
N GLU A 27 -23.90 9.13 5.95
CA GLU A 27 -25.13 8.55 5.41
C GLU A 27 -25.32 7.07 5.80
N CYS A 28 -24.28 6.39 6.30
CA CYS A 28 -24.38 5.00 6.73
C CYS A 28 -25.12 4.89 8.08
N LYS A 29 -26.45 4.74 8.02
CA LYS A 29 -27.31 4.58 9.23
C LYS A 29 -27.19 3.22 9.93
N PHE A 30 -26.37 2.30 9.40
CA PHE A 30 -26.25 0.93 9.91
C PHE A 30 -25.00 0.76 10.78
N THR A 31 -25.12 1.09 12.06
CA THR A 31 -24.04 0.95 13.06
C THR A 31 -23.78 -0.49 13.52
N THR A 32 -24.69 -1.43 13.21
CA THR A 32 -24.55 -2.84 13.59
C THR A 32 -23.54 -3.56 12.68
N PRO A 33 -22.44 -4.12 13.22
CA PRO A 33 -21.43 -4.80 12.42
C PRO A 33 -21.95 -6.13 11.83
N PHE A 34 -21.25 -6.64 10.83
CA PHE A 34 -21.45 -8.03 10.39
C PHE A 34 -20.69 -8.98 11.33
N CYS A 35 -21.35 -10.06 11.74
CA CYS A 35 -20.75 -11.11 12.54
C CYS A 35 -19.72 -11.89 11.72
N GLY A 36 -18.51 -12.05 12.26
CA GLY A 36 -17.43 -12.83 11.64
C GLY A 36 -17.69 -14.33 11.57
N CYS A 37 -18.62 -14.84 12.40
CA CYS A 37 -19.01 -16.25 12.38
C CYS A 37 -20.12 -16.50 11.35
N CYS A 38 -21.32 -15.92 11.52
CA CYS A 38 -22.47 -16.26 10.67
C CYS A 38 -22.77 -15.27 9.52
N GLY A 39 -22.05 -14.14 9.44
CA GLY A 39 -22.22 -13.15 8.37
C GLY A 39 -23.52 -12.35 8.45
N LEU A 40 -24.27 -12.43 9.55
CA LEU A 40 -25.47 -11.64 9.84
C LEU A 40 -25.13 -10.33 10.58
N ARG A 41 -26.09 -9.41 10.67
CA ARG A 41 -25.93 -8.11 11.35
C ARG A 41 -26.09 -8.25 12.87
N HIS A 42 -25.00 -8.49 13.57
CA HIS A 42 -24.89 -8.38 15.03
C HIS A 42 -23.42 -8.42 15.44
N ASN A 43 -23.13 -8.05 16.69
CA ASN A 43 -21.78 -8.19 17.23
C ASN A 43 -21.42 -9.69 17.34
N THR A 44 -20.20 -10.05 16.89
CA THR A 44 -19.67 -11.42 16.88
C THR A 44 -19.69 -12.08 18.27
N ARG A 45 -19.51 -11.32 19.35
CA ARG A 45 -19.58 -11.81 20.74
C ARG A 45 -20.93 -12.40 21.14
N TYR A 46 -21.98 -12.07 20.38
CA TYR A 46 -23.34 -12.57 20.58
C TYR A 46 -23.72 -13.67 19.58
N CYS A 47 -22.79 -14.11 18.74
CA CYS A 47 -23.05 -15.21 17.82
C CYS A 47 -23.12 -16.53 18.58
N ARG A 48 -24.15 -17.33 18.29
CA ARG A 48 -24.23 -18.74 18.72
C ARG A 48 -23.64 -19.71 17.69
N ASN A 49 -23.04 -19.18 16.63
CA ASN A 49 -22.41 -19.96 15.57
C ASN A 49 -20.89 -19.85 15.74
N ASP A 50 -20.21 -20.98 15.84
CA ASP A 50 -18.75 -21.06 16.03
C ASP A 50 -18.01 -21.22 14.70
N GLU A 51 -18.72 -21.49 13.60
CA GLU A 51 -18.11 -21.62 12.28
C GLU A 51 -17.92 -20.26 11.62
N LEU A 52 -16.71 -20.01 11.11
CA LEU A 52 -16.38 -18.82 10.33
C LEU A 52 -16.98 -18.93 8.92
N CYS A 53 -17.83 -17.98 8.54
CA CYS A 53 -18.42 -17.93 7.20
C CYS A 53 -17.82 -16.84 6.30
N CYS A 54 -17.74 -17.13 5.01
CA CYS A 54 -17.37 -16.17 4.00
C CYS A 54 -18.60 -15.37 3.59
N ILE A 55 -18.64 -14.12 4.06
CA ILE A 55 -19.79 -13.25 3.79
C ILE A 55 -19.96 -12.99 2.29
N LYS A 56 -18.87 -12.87 1.52
CA LYS A 56 -18.94 -12.66 0.05
C LYS A 56 -19.54 -13.87 -0.67
N CYS A 57 -19.17 -15.10 -0.28
CA CYS A 57 -19.77 -16.32 -0.83
C CYS A 57 -21.25 -16.43 -0.44
N ALA A 58 -21.59 -16.14 0.82
CA ALA A 58 -22.98 -16.16 1.29
C ALA A 58 -23.85 -15.12 0.55
N GLU A 59 -23.32 -13.92 0.33
CA GLU A 59 -23.99 -12.84 -0.39
C GLU A 59 -24.14 -13.16 -1.89
N SER A 60 -23.10 -13.73 -2.52
CA SER A 60 -23.18 -14.22 -3.89
C SER A 60 -24.25 -15.30 -4.04
N ASN A 61 -24.37 -16.21 -3.07
CA ASN A 61 -25.40 -17.25 -3.11
C ASN A 61 -26.82 -16.68 -2.98
N ARG A 62 -26.99 -15.61 -2.19
CA ARG A 62 -28.29 -14.94 -2.00
C ARG A 62 -28.70 -14.06 -3.19
N ASN A 63 -27.75 -13.34 -3.77
CA ASN A 63 -28.04 -12.24 -4.69
C ASN A 63 -27.69 -12.57 -6.16
N ARG A 64 -26.95 -13.65 -6.41
CA ARG A 64 -26.42 -14.01 -7.73
C ARG A 64 -26.60 -15.49 -8.07
N ASP A 65 -27.48 -16.19 -7.35
CA ASP A 65 -27.81 -17.62 -7.53
C ASP A 65 -26.60 -18.56 -7.61
N THR A 66 -25.50 -18.21 -6.93
CA THR A 66 -24.34 -19.09 -6.85
C THR A 66 -24.52 -20.17 -5.78
N LYS A 67 -23.78 -21.28 -5.88
CA LYS A 67 -23.82 -22.40 -4.91
C LYS A 67 -22.47 -22.63 -4.24
N TRP A 68 -21.81 -21.57 -3.79
CA TRP A 68 -20.49 -21.67 -3.14
C TRP A 68 -20.61 -22.22 -1.72
N LYS A 69 -19.65 -23.05 -1.31
CA LYS A 69 -19.48 -23.39 0.12
C LYS A 69 -19.18 -22.10 0.89
N ILE A 70 -19.86 -21.90 2.02
CA ILE A 70 -19.73 -20.70 2.86
C ILE A 70 -18.89 -20.85 4.13
N PRO A 71 -18.70 -22.04 4.76
CA PRO A 71 -17.97 -22.15 6.03
C PRO A 71 -16.46 -22.15 5.77
N HIS A 72 -15.92 -20.98 5.45
CA HIS A 72 -14.50 -20.73 5.30
C HIS A 72 -14.22 -19.24 5.49
N ARG A 73 -12.96 -18.88 5.78
CA ARG A 73 -12.54 -17.48 5.84
C ARG A 73 -12.63 -16.83 4.46
N ALA A 74 -12.92 -15.53 4.39
CA ALA A 74 -12.94 -14.80 3.13
C ALA A 74 -11.59 -14.80 2.41
N ILE A 75 -10.49 -14.88 3.18
CA ILE A 75 -9.10 -14.92 2.72
C ILE A 75 -8.60 -16.35 2.39
N TYR A 76 -9.50 -17.34 2.47
CA TYR A 76 -9.12 -18.72 2.18
C TYR A 76 -8.71 -18.85 0.71
N SER A 77 -7.61 -19.52 0.41
CA SER A 77 -7.07 -19.62 -0.95
C SER A 77 -8.01 -20.30 -1.95
N HIS A 78 -8.94 -21.13 -1.49
CA HIS A 78 -9.96 -21.76 -2.33
C HIS A 78 -11.30 -21.00 -2.29
N CYS A 79 -11.36 -19.83 -1.67
CA CYS A 79 -12.51 -18.94 -1.70
C CYS A 79 -12.77 -18.47 -3.15
N PRO A 80 -13.90 -18.82 -3.75
CA PRO A 80 -14.20 -18.45 -5.14
C PRO A 80 -14.32 -16.94 -5.34
N CYS A 81 -14.92 -16.23 -4.37
CA CYS A 81 -15.03 -14.77 -4.40
C CYS A 81 -13.65 -14.09 -4.31
N TYR A 82 -12.77 -14.59 -3.46
CA TYR A 82 -11.40 -14.09 -3.34
C TYR A 82 -10.61 -14.28 -4.64
N ASN A 83 -10.66 -15.50 -5.20
CA ASN A 83 -9.96 -15.81 -6.44
C ASN A 83 -10.49 -14.98 -7.62
N LYS A 84 -11.79 -14.66 -7.64
CA LYS A 84 -12.36 -13.72 -8.62
C LYS A 84 -11.76 -12.31 -8.48
N GLU A 85 -11.61 -11.81 -7.26
CA GLU A 85 -11.01 -10.48 -7.00
C GLU A 85 -9.53 -10.45 -7.38
N VAL A 86 -8.74 -11.44 -6.99
CA VAL A 86 -7.34 -11.57 -7.40
C VAL A 86 -7.21 -11.65 -8.92
N THR A 87 -8.10 -12.40 -9.59
CA THR A 87 -8.10 -12.51 -11.06
C THR A 87 -8.45 -11.18 -11.73
N ALA A 88 -9.48 -10.47 -11.23
CA ALA A 88 -9.86 -9.16 -11.72
C ALA A 88 -8.72 -8.15 -11.53
N TYR A 89 -8.04 -8.20 -10.38
CA TYR A 89 -6.89 -7.36 -10.09
C TYR A 89 -5.73 -7.63 -11.06
N LYS A 90 -5.38 -8.89 -11.30
CA LYS A 90 -4.35 -9.27 -12.28
C LYS A 90 -4.67 -8.77 -13.68
N LYS A 91 -5.93 -8.88 -14.11
CA LYS A 91 -6.38 -8.34 -15.41
C LYS A 91 -6.22 -6.83 -15.46
N ARG A 92 -6.59 -6.11 -14.40
CA ARG A 92 -6.43 -4.65 -14.30
C ARG A 92 -4.94 -4.24 -14.37
N GLY A 93 -4.07 -4.93 -13.64
CA GLY A 93 -2.62 -4.69 -13.69
C GLY A 93 -2.02 -4.97 -15.07
N SER A 94 -2.50 -6.01 -15.77
CA SER A 94 -2.07 -6.32 -17.13
C SER A 94 -2.48 -5.24 -18.15
N ILE A 95 -3.63 -4.61 -17.95
CA ILE A 95 -4.08 -3.46 -18.76
C ILE A 95 -3.16 -2.26 -18.51
N PHE A 96 -2.84 -1.92 -17.25
CA PHE A 96 -1.88 -0.86 -16.94
C PHE A 96 -0.46 -1.14 -17.47
N SER A 97 -0.04 -2.40 -17.59
CA SER A 97 1.25 -2.76 -18.21
C SER A 97 1.27 -2.63 -19.74
N MET A 98 0.10 -2.66 -20.41
CA MET A 98 -0.04 -2.41 -21.85
C MET A 98 -0.31 -0.92 -22.16
N ASP A 99 -0.96 -0.20 -21.24
CA ASP A 99 -1.46 1.18 -21.42
C ASP A 99 -0.45 2.31 -21.11
N ASN A 100 0.85 2.03 -21.00
CA ASN A 100 1.86 3.11 -21.06
C ASN A 100 2.09 3.64 -22.48
N SER A 101 1.38 3.11 -23.49
CA SER A 101 1.48 3.53 -24.90
C SER A 101 0.21 4.20 -25.44
N ILE A 102 -0.88 4.31 -24.67
CA ILE A 102 -2.21 4.74 -25.17
C ILE A 102 -2.68 6.09 -24.56
N PHE A 103 -1.85 6.78 -23.78
CA PHE A 103 -2.15 8.15 -23.33
C PHE A 103 -1.80 9.26 -24.34
N GLU A 104 -1.46 8.91 -25.58
CA GLU A 104 -1.47 9.84 -26.70
C GLU A 104 -2.73 9.61 -27.55
N ASN A 105 -3.56 10.65 -27.66
CA ASN A 105 -4.76 10.79 -28.51
C ASN A 105 -6.12 10.60 -27.82
N THR A 106 -6.46 11.55 -26.95
CA THR A 106 -7.77 12.20 -27.08
C THR A 106 -7.57 13.71 -27.11
N GLN A 107 -7.52 14.28 -28.31
CA GLN A 107 -7.60 15.73 -28.54
C GLN A 107 -8.99 16.23 -28.13
N PHE A 108 -9.04 17.11 -27.14
CA PHE A 108 -10.07 18.15 -27.07
C PHE A 108 -9.37 19.50 -27.27
N PRO A 109 -9.82 20.33 -28.22
CA PRO A 109 -9.10 21.54 -28.58
C PRO A 109 -9.49 22.65 -27.61
N TYR A 110 -8.51 23.21 -26.88
CA TYR A 110 -8.42 24.65 -26.62
C TYR A 110 -6.99 24.95 -26.16
N ASN A 111 -6.21 25.53 -27.08
CA ASN A 111 -4.89 26.07 -26.82
C ASN A 111 -5.03 27.38 -26.02
N ILE A 112 -4.50 27.41 -24.81
CA ILE A 112 -3.75 28.57 -24.32
C ILE A 112 -2.43 28.01 -23.78
N ALA A 113 -1.36 28.25 -24.53
CA ALA A 113 -0.01 27.87 -24.16
C ALA A 113 0.43 28.73 -22.97
N THR A 114 0.58 28.09 -21.82
CA THR A 114 1.61 28.46 -20.85
C THR A 114 2.61 27.32 -20.84
N GLU A 115 3.86 27.60 -21.17
CA GLU A 115 4.99 26.68 -21.02
C GLU A 115 5.16 26.31 -19.54
N SER A 116 4.33 25.40 -19.03
CA SER A 116 4.63 24.68 -17.80
C SER A 116 5.45 23.47 -18.22
N SER A 117 6.75 23.48 -17.94
CA SER A 117 7.59 22.29 -18.04
C SER A 117 6.90 21.15 -17.26
N ASN A 118 6.33 20.18 -17.98
CA ASN A 118 5.72 18.96 -17.43
C ASN A 118 6.83 18.01 -16.96
N GLU A 119 7.71 18.48 -16.08
CA GLU A 119 8.74 17.63 -15.49
C GLU A 119 8.06 16.64 -14.52
N SER A 120 8.16 15.36 -14.85
CA SER A 120 7.66 14.27 -14.01
C SER A 120 8.42 14.23 -12.68
N LEU A 121 7.70 14.09 -11.57
CA LEU A 121 8.30 13.89 -10.24
C LEU A 121 9.11 12.58 -10.19
N LYS A 122 10.42 12.66 -9.97
CA LYS A 122 11.30 11.47 -9.90
C LYS A 122 11.42 10.96 -8.47
N ILE A 123 10.91 9.77 -8.22
CA ILE A 123 10.96 9.12 -6.90
C ILE A 123 11.91 7.90 -6.97
N LEU A 124 12.85 7.84 -6.03
CA LEU A 124 13.72 6.68 -5.81
C LEU A 124 13.29 5.96 -4.53
N GLN A 125 13.25 4.64 -4.53
CA GLN A 125 13.00 3.83 -3.32
C GLN A 125 14.21 2.92 -3.07
N ILE A 126 14.67 2.82 -1.82
CA ILE A 126 15.81 1.97 -1.43
C ILE A 126 15.79 1.57 0.04
N ASN A 127 16.04 0.29 0.31
CA ASN A 127 16.44 -0.18 1.64
C ASN A 127 17.99 -0.15 1.76
N LEU A 128 18.53 0.57 2.75
CA LEU A 128 19.96 0.76 2.97
C LEU A 128 20.61 -0.28 3.88
N ALA A 129 19.84 -1.25 4.41
CA ALA A 129 20.31 -2.36 5.25
C ALA A 129 21.23 -1.93 6.42
N ARG A 130 21.01 -0.73 6.95
CA ARG A 130 21.79 -0.04 7.99
C ARG A 130 23.28 0.11 7.68
N ALA A 131 23.64 0.08 6.40
CA ALA A 131 25.02 0.17 5.95
C ALA A 131 25.39 1.62 5.63
N LYS A 132 26.40 2.16 6.32
CA LYS A 132 26.99 3.47 5.99
C LYS A 132 27.46 3.56 4.53
N ALA A 133 28.05 2.48 4.02
CA ALA A 133 28.51 2.40 2.64
C ALA A 133 27.36 2.54 1.64
N ALA A 134 26.19 1.96 1.92
CA ALA A 134 25.01 2.10 1.07
C ALA A 134 24.51 3.55 1.04
N THR A 135 24.53 4.25 2.18
CA THR A 135 24.20 5.68 2.24
C THR A 135 25.15 6.53 1.40
N ASN A 136 26.47 6.24 1.44
CA ASN A 136 27.44 6.96 0.61
C ASN A 136 27.17 6.71 -0.89
N GLN A 137 26.91 5.46 -1.28
CA GLN A 137 26.58 5.12 -2.66
C GLN A 137 25.27 5.78 -3.13
N LEU A 138 24.30 5.94 -2.23
CA LEU A 138 23.05 6.64 -2.52
C LEU A 138 23.32 8.10 -2.95
N GLN A 139 24.29 8.77 -2.33
CA GLN A 139 24.66 10.14 -2.71
C GLN A 139 25.20 10.21 -4.14
N GLU A 140 26.14 9.32 -4.50
CA GLU A 140 26.69 9.24 -5.85
C GLU A 140 25.58 8.93 -6.88
N THR A 141 24.71 7.97 -6.54
CA THR A 141 23.58 7.57 -7.37
C THR A 141 22.61 8.73 -7.59
N ALA A 142 22.30 9.49 -6.53
CA ALA A 142 21.42 10.65 -6.60
C ALA A 142 22.00 11.79 -7.46
N SER A 143 23.32 11.92 -7.56
CA SER A 143 23.94 12.90 -8.47
C SER A 143 23.70 12.57 -9.95
N THR A 144 23.58 11.28 -10.26
CA THR A 144 23.32 10.78 -11.63
C THR A 144 21.83 10.76 -11.95
N ILE A 145 21.02 10.13 -11.10
CA ILE A 145 19.56 9.98 -11.31
C ILE A 145 18.83 11.32 -11.15
N LYS A 146 19.34 12.20 -10.27
CA LYS A 146 18.72 13.47 -9.85
C LYS A 146 17.27 13.26 -9.39
N PRO A 147 17.02 12.40 -8.39
CA PRO A 147 15.67 12.19 -7.87
C PRO A 147 15.20 13.42 -7.11
N ASP A 148 13.90 13.70 -7.19
CA ASP A 148 13.27 14.77 -6.42
C ASP A 148 12.95 14.33 -4.99
N VAL A 149 12.61 13.04 -4.84
CA VAL A 149 12.22 12.41 -3.57
C VAL A 149 12.89 11.05 -3.47
N ILE A 150 13.39 10.69 -2.29
CA ILE A 150 13.97 9.38 -2.01
C ILE A 150 13.27 8.77 -0.80
N LEU A 151 12.66 7.59 -0.98
CA LEU A 151 12.05 6.78 0.06
C LEU A 151 13.08 5.79 0.57
N VAL A 152 13.50 5.96 1.81
CA VAL A 152 14.58 5.18 2.41
C VAL A 152 14.02 4.27 3.50
N GLN A 153 14.48 3.02 3.53
CA GLN A 153 14.24 2.07 4.61
C GLN A 153 15.58 1.60 5.21
N GLU A 154 15.58 1.24 6.48
CA GLU A 154 16.75 0.81 7.26
C GLU A 154 18.00 1.67 7.08
N GLN A 155 17.87 3.00 7.12
CA GLN A 155 19.03 3.89 7.15
C GLN A 155 19.91 3.66 8.39
N TYR A 156 21.23 3.82 8.25
CA TYR A 156 22.11 3.93 9.42
C TYR A 156 21.91 5.29 10.09
N VAL A 157 21.70 5.30 11.40
CA VAL A 157 21.49 6.53 12.19
C VAL A 157 22.55 6.65 13.27
N ASN A 158 23.10 7.86 13.42
CA ASN A 158 23.94 8.23 14.53
C ASN A 158 23.48 9.58 15.09
N ASN A 159 23.21 9.65 16.40
CA ASN A 159 22.70 10.86 17.08
C ASN A 159 21.48 11.50 16.37
N ASN A 160 20.51 10.68 15.96
CA ASN A 160 19.29 11.09 15.23
C ASN A 160 19.54 11.74 13.84
N VAL A 161 20.75 11.60 13.31
CA VAL A 161 21.13 12.04 11.97
C VAL A 161 21.47 10.82 11.12
N ILE A 162 21.20 10.90 9.81
CA ILE A 162 21.63 9.91 8.82
C ILE A 162 22.99 10.38 8.25
N PRO A 163 24.13 9.82 8.68
CA PRO A 163 25.43 10.29 8.22
C PRO A 163 25.61 10.02 6.72
N GLY A 164 26.29 10.94 6.02
CA GLY A 164 26.50 10.86 4.58
C GLY A 164 25.41 11.53 3.73
N ILE A 165 24.29 11.93 4.33
CA ILE A 165 23.28 12.73 3.63
C ILE A 165 23.70 14.22 3.63
N PRO A 166 23.69 14.90 2.46
CA PRO A 166 23.97 16.32 2.38
C PRO A 166 23.02 17.17 3.23
N GLN A 167 23.55 18.18 3.93
CA GLN A 167 22.74 19.08 4.77
C GLN A 167 21.69 19.88 3.98
N THR A 168 21.88 20.03 2.67
CA THR A 168 20.90 20.69 1.79
C THR A 168 19.64 19.84 1.56
N TRP A 169 19.68 18.54 1.84
CA TRP A 169 18.55 17.64 1.68
C TRP A 169 17.65 17.71 2.91
N LYS A 170 16.35 17.92 2.69
CA LYS A 170 15.38 17.85 3.80
C LYS A 170 15.16 16.38 4.15
N THR A 171 15.22 16.05 5.43
CA THR A 171 15.13 14.68 5.93
C THR A 171 13.98 14.56 6.91
N PHE A 172 13.11 13.58 6.70
CA PHE A 172 11.98 13.26 7.58
C PHE A 172 12.02 11.78 7.90
N SER A 173 12.05 11.42 9.18
CA SER A 173 12.18 10.03 9.63
C SER A 173 10.97 9.57 10.43
N SER A 174 10.67 8.28 10.37
CA SER A 174 9.75 7.61 11.30
C SER A 174 10.28 7.67 12.74
N SER A 175 9.41 7.50 13.74
CA SER A 175 9.82 7.56 15.15
C SER A 175 10.84 6.48 15.51
N ASN A 176 10.76 5.29 14.90
CA ASN A 176 11.73 4.22 15.10
C ASN A 176 13.01 4.36 14.24
N GLN A 177 13.06 5.39 13.38
CA GLN A 177 14.17 5.71 12.49
C GLN A 177 14.55 4.60 11.49
N LYS A 178 13.60 3.74 11.14
CA LYS A 178 13.78 2.67 10.13
C LYS A 178 13.14 2.99 8.77
N ALA A 179 12.38 4.07 8.67
CA ALA A 179 11.90 4.62 7.43
C ALA A 179 12.18 6.12 7.39
N ALA A 180 12.50 6.65 6.22
CA ALA A 180 12.68 8.07 6.00
C ALA A 180 12.27 8.50 4.59
N ILE A 181 12.01 9.79 4.44
CA ILE A 181 11.88 10.48 3.16
C ILE A 181 12.96 11.56 3.10
N LEU A 182 13.80 11.50 2.07
CA LEU A 182 14.78 12.52 1.74
C LEU A 182 14.29 13.34 0.56
N ILE A 183 14.51 14.66 0.60
CA ILE A 183 14.15 15.59 -0.46
C ILE A 183 15.42 16.31 -0.93
N PRO A 184 16.10 15.76 -1.95
CA PRO A 184 17.25 16.41 -2.58
C PRO A 184 16.90 17.70 -3.32
N SER A 185 15.70 17.76 -3.92
CA SER A 185 15.28 18.88 -4.75
C SER A 185 14.93 20.12 -3.91
N PRO A 186 15.67 21.23 -4.03
CA PRO A 186 15.37 22.46 -3.28
C PRO A 186 14.08 23.13 -3.75
N LYS A 187 13.62 22.80 -4.96
CA LYS A 187 12.37 23.31 -5.55
C LYS A 187 11.14 22.80 -4.80
N LEU A 188 11.23 21.59 -4.22
CA LEU A 188 10.11 20.98 -3.52
C LEU A 188 9.91 21.56 -2.12
N LYS A 189 8.65 21.90 -1.83
CA LYS A 189 8.19 22.35 -0.52
C LYS A 189 7.27 21.28 0.07
N PRO A 190 7.84 20.27 0.77
CA PRO A 190 7.05 19.25 1.43
C PRO A 190 6.39 19.81 2.70
N ALA A 191 5.17 19.38 2.98
CA ALA A 191 4.52 19.52 4.27
C ALA A 191 4.53 18.17 5.00
N LEU A 192 5.00 18.14 6.24
CA LEU A 192 4.94 16.92 7.06
C LEU A 192 3.47 16.65 7.40
N LEU A 193 2.96 15.51 6.92
CA LEU A 193 1.59 15.10 7.21
C LEU A 193 1.53 14.27 8.50
N ALA A 194 2.44 13.30 8.63
CA ALA A 194 2.50 12.46 9.82
C ALA A 194 3.87 11.83 10.00
N THR A 195 4.28 11.71 11.27
CA THR A 195 5.34 10.80 11.72
C THR A 195 4.69 9.73 12.58
N LYS A 196 4.86 8.46 12.19
CA LYS A 196 4.38 7.30 12.95
C LYS A 196 5.57 6.41 13.34
N VAL A 197 5.31 5.30 14.02
CA VAL A 197 6.39 4.43 14.51
C VAL A 197 7.15 3.85 13.34
N ASN A 198 6.46 3.27 12.34
CA ASN A 198 7.08 2.54 11.23
C ASN A 198 7.02 3.27 9.88
N MET A 199 6.45 4.48 9.84
CA MET A 199 6.31 5.24 8.61
C MET A 199 6.40 6.75 8.82
N VAL A 200 6.63 7.46 7.73
CA VAL A 200 6.54 8.92 7.62
C VAL A 200 5.80 9.29 6.34
N ALA A 201 4.94 10.31 6.42
CA ALA A 201 4.16 10.80 5.29
C ALA A 201 4.39 12.30 5.06
N LEU A 202 4.66 12.66 3.81
CA LEU A 202 4.77 14.06 3.36
C LEU A 202 3.71 14.35 2.31
N LYS A 203 3.16 15.56 2.34
CA LYS A 203 2.35 16.10 1.25
C LYS A 203 3.20 17.03 0.40
N ILE A 204 3.23 16.79 -0.90
CA ILE A 204 4.01 17.57 -1.87
C ILE A 204 3.04 18.17 -2.89
N GLN A 205 3.09 19.49 -3.04
CA GLN A 205 2.37 20.17 -4.11
C GLN A 205 3.18 20.11 -5.40
N THR A 206 2.63 19.44 -6.42
CA THR A 206 3.15 19.53 -7.79
C THR A 206 2.52 20.73 -8.51
N SER A 207 2.95 21.01 -9.74
CA SER A 207 2.32 22.05 -10.58
C SER A 207 0.82 21.80 -10.82
N SER A 208 0.41 20.52 -10.85
CA SER A 208 -0.94 20.12 -11.26
C SER A 208 -1.82 19.61 -10.12
N PHE A 209 -1.24 18.97 -9.11
CA PHE A 209 -1.99 18.35 -8.01
C PHE A 209 -1.12 18.16 -6.75
N ALA A 210 -1.77 18.03 -5.59
CA ALA A 210 -1.10 17.56 -4.38
C ALA A 210 -0.95 16.03 -4.40
N ILE A 211 0.20 15.53 -3.97
CA ILE A 211 0.46 14.11 -3.79
C ILE A 211 0.98 13.83 -2.38
N THR A 212 0.46 12.79 -1.75
CA THR A 212 0.99 12.30 -0.47
C THR A 212 1.97 11.17 -0.74
N ILE A 213 3.15 11.27 -0.15
CA ILE A 213 4.23 10.30 -0.30
C ILE A 213 4.50 9.67 1.06
N ILE A 214 4.50 8.34 1.11
CA ILE A 214 4.73 7.55 2.30
C ILE A 214 5.99 6.70 2.12
N SER A 215 6.88 6.75 3.11
CA SER A 215 7.93 5.74 3.28
C SER A 215 7.62 4.92 4.53
N ALA A 216 7.59 3.60 4.40
CA ALA A 216 7.31 2.70 5.52
C ALA A 216 8.26 1.50 5.55
N TYR A 217 8.52 0.98 6.75
CA TYR A 217 9.33 -0.23 6.92
C TYR A 217 8.74 -1.11 8.02
N SER A 218 8.56 -2.39 7.71
CA SER A 218 8.18 -3.39 8.71
C SER A 218 9.16 -4.53 8.72
N SER A 219 9.85 -4.71 9.85
CA SER A 219 10.82 -5.79 10.04
C SER A 219 10.15 -7.16 9.91
N PRO A 220 10.84 -8.19 9.37
CA PRO A 220 10.28 -9.53 9.23
C PRO A 220 9.90 -10.15 10.58
N ALA A 221 10.62 -9.80 11.66
CA ALA A 221 10.37 -10.30 13.01
C ALA A 221 9.26 -9.51 13.76
N GLN A 222 8.81 -8.37 13.23
CA GLN A 222 7.83 -7.51 13.89
C GLN A 222 6.42 -7.73 13.37
N ASN A 223 5.43 -7.40 14.20
CA ASN A 223 4.03 -7.39 13.80
C ASN A 223 3.78 -6.28 12.76
N PHE A 224 3.55 -6.67 11.52
CA PHE A 224 3.31 -5.75 10.41
C PHE A 224 1.92 -5.12 10.39
N HIS A 225 0.97 -5.67 11.14
CA HIS A 225 -0.37 -5.08 11.24
C HIS A 225 -0.32 -3.66 11.80
N THR A 226 0.64 -3.34 12.69
CA THR A 226 0.87 -1.97 13.14
C THR A 226 1.23 -1.06 11.98
N THR A 227 2.13 -1.49 11.09
CA THR A 227 2.53 -0.72 9.91
C THR A 227 1.37 -0.54 8.92
N LEU A 228 0.58 -1.59 8.66
CA LEU A 228 -0.60 -1.49 7.80
C LEU A 228 -1.68 -0.59 8.40
N GLN A 229 -1.85 -0.59 9.72
CA GLN A 229 -2.77 0.30 10.40
C GLN A 229 -2.33 1.76 10.27
N GLU A 230 -1.05 2.06 10.46
CA GLU A 230 -0.50 3.41 10.28
C GLU A 230 -0.75 3.92 8.84
N ILE A 231 -0.51 3.09 7.82
CA ILE A 231 -0.79 3.42 6.42
C ILE A 231 -2.31 3.61 6.21
N GLN A 232 -3.14 2.74 6.78
CA GLN A 232 -4.59 2.82 6.68
C GLN A 232 -5.14 4.13 7.22
N GLU A 233 -4.62 4.61 8.35
CA GLU A 233 -5.04 5.87 8.96
C GLU A 233 -4.83 7.03 7.98
N ILE A 234 -3.69 7.06 7.27
CA ILE A 234 -3.42 8.08 6.25
C ILE A 234 -4.37 7.96 5.07
N ILE A 235 -4.51 6.76 4.48
CA ILE A 235 -5.42 6.53 3.33
C ILE A 235 -6.84 6.94 3.68
N SER A 236 -7.31 6.61 4.89
CA SER A 236 -8.67 6.91 5.33
C SER A 236 -8.89 8.40 5.60
N SER A 237 -7.83 9.14 5.96
CA SER A 237 -7.90 10.58 6.21
C SER A 237 -7.88 11.43 4.95
N LEU A 238 -7.49 10.85 3.80
CA LEU A 238 -7.33 11.53 2.53
C LEU A 238 -8.13 10.81 1.41
N PRO A 239 -9.47 10.77 1.52
CA PRO A 239 -10.28 10.13 0.48
C PRO A 239 -10.06 10.83 -0.86
N GLU A 240 -9.88 10.04 -1.92
CA GLU A 240 -9.71 10.49 -3.32
C GLU A 240 -8.42 11.27 -3.62
N GLU A 241 -7.53 11.46 -2.63
CA GLU A 241 -6.22 12.05 -2.89
C GLU A 241 -5.26 11.03 -3.51
N LYS A 242 -4.28 11.55 -4.27
CA LYS A 242 -3.20 10.74 -4.83
C LYS A 242 -2.19 10.42 -3.73
N ILE A 243 -1.97 9.13 -3.50
CA ILE A 243 -1.01 8.62 -2.51
C ILE A 243 -0.05 7.69 -3.24
N ILE A 244 1.24 7.83 -2.96
CA ILE A 244 2.27 6.85 -3.33
C ILE A 244 2.89 6.34 -2.04
N THR A 245 2.96 5.02 -1.90
CA THR A 245 3.61 4.37 -0.76
C THR A 245 4.77 3.51 -1.23
N GLY A 246 5.99 3.87 -0.87
CA GLY A 246 7.14 2.99 -0.97
C GLY A 246 7.39 2.33 0.38
N ALA A 247 7.30 1.01 0.43
CA ALA A 247 7.42 0.28 1.68
C ALA A 247 8.21 -1.01 1.51
N ASP A 248 9.09 -1.31 2.46
CA ASP A 248 9.59 -2.66 2.66
C ASP A 248 8.77 -3.32 3.77
N LEU A 249 7.82 -4.14 3.34
CA LEU A 249 6.90 -4.83 4.24
C LEU A 249 7.34 -6.26 4.53
N ASN A 250 8.43 -6.76 3.94
CA ASN A 250 8.96 -8.12 4.18
C ASN A 250 7.92 -9.25 4.01
N GLY A 251 6.97 -9.11 3.07
CA GLY A 251 5.99 -10.14 2.75
C GLY A 251 6.14 -10.66 1.33
N HIS A 252 5.99 -11.96 1.13
CA HIS A 252 6.23 -12.60 -0.16
C HIS A 252 4.93 -12.86 -0.90
N ASN A 253 4.81 -12.35 -2.12
CA ASN A 253 3.72 -12.69 -3.02
C ASN A 253 4.15 -12.66 -4.49
N THR A 254 3.64 -13.63 -5.25
CA THR A 254 3.83 -13.74 -6.70
C THR A 254 3.38 -12.50 -7.48
N LEU A 255 2.47 -11.68 -6.95
CA LEU A 255 2.01 -10.45 -7.61
C LEU A 255 3.07 -9.35 -7.70
N TRP A 256 4.10 -9.37 -6.85
CA TRP A 256 5.20 -8.41 -6.89
C TRP A 256 6.57 -9.08 -7.08
N GLY A 257 6.59 -10.28 -7.67
CA GLY A 257 7.81 -10.94 -8.16
C GLY A 257 8.35 -12.09 -7.31
N CYS A 258 7.78 -12.39 -6.13
CA CYS A 258 8.25 -13.52 -5.33
C CYS A 258 7.87 -14.88 -5.94
N ARG A 259 8.68 -15.91 -5.67
CA ARG A 259 8.43 -17.29 -6.16
C ARG A 259 7.23 -17.98 -5.52
N SER A 260 6.82 -17.53 -4.34
CA SER A 260 5.74 -18.12 -3.56
C SER A 260 5.04 -17.06 -2.70
N ASN A 261 3.88 -17.43 -2.16
CA ASN A 261 3.09 -16.59 -1.27
C ASN A 261 3.25 -17.06 0.18
N ASP A 262 3.77 -16.20 1.06
CA ASP A 262 3.73 -16.45 2.51
C ASP A 262 2.46 -15.86 3.16
N ASN A 263 2.27 -16.06 4.47
CA ASN A 263 1.07 -15.54 5.14
C ASN A 263 1.07 -14.01 5.20
N ARG A 264 2.23 -13.41 5.42
CA ARG A 264 2.40 -11.96 5.48
C ARG A 264 2.08 -11.29 4.15
N GLY A 265 2.54 -11.86 3.03
CA GLY A 265 2.24 -11.40 1.68
C GLY A 265 0.80 -11.67 1.25
N LYS A 266 0.09 -12.64 1.83
CA LYS A 266 -1.37 -12.76 1.66
C LYS A 266 -2.08 -11.62 2.38
N ASP A 267 -1.72 -11.34 3.63
CA ASP A 267 -2.35 -10.27 4.40
C ASP A 267 -2.07 -8.87 3.79
N ILE A 268 -0.88 -8.65 3.24
CA ILE A 268 -0.55 -7.43 2.47
C ILE A 268 -1.40 -7.34 1.20
N LEU A 269 -1.56 -8.45 0.47
CA LEU A 269 -2.43 -8.47 -0.71
C LEU A 269 -3.88 -8.14 -0.32
N ASP A 270 -4.38 -8.70 0.78
CA ASP A 270 -5.72 -8.42 1.27
C ASP A 270 -5.89 -6.93 1.62
N PHE A 271 -4.87 -6.31 2.20
CA PHE A 271 -4.82 -4.87 2.45
C PHE A 271 -4.87 -4.04 1.15
N ILE A 272 -4.09 -4.42 0.14
CA ILE A 272 -4.06 -3.76 -1.19
C ILE A 272 -5.44 -3.83 -1.84
N LEU A 273 -6.04 -5.02 -1.86
CA LEU A 273 -7.36 -5.25 -2.46
C LEU A 273 -8.46 -4.46 -1.72
N ALA A 274 -8.41 -4.42 -0.38
CA ALA A 274 -9.39 -3.71 0.43
C ALA A 274 -9.35 -2.18 0.27
N ASN A 275 -8.21 -1.63 -0.14
CA ASN A 275 -8.00 -0.20 -0.36
C ASN A 275 -7.94 0.18 -1.84
N ASN A 276 -8.22 -0.76 -2.76
CA ASN A 276 -8.13 -0.58 -4.20
C ASN A 276 -6.79 0.02 -4.68
N LEU A 277 -5.69 -0.32 -4.01
CA LEU A 277 -4.34 0.18 -4.32
C LEU A 277 -3.76 -0.54 -5.55
N ASN A 278 -2.88 0.12 -6.30
CA ASN A 278 -2.25 -0.45 -7.48
C ASN A 278 -0.79 -0.80 -7.20
N ILE A 279 -0.38 -2.04 -7.42
CA ILE A 279 1.03 -2.43 -7.32
C ILE A 279 1.77 -1.86 -8.55
N ILE A 280 2.82 -1.08 -8.29
CA ILE A 280 3.67 -0.48 -9.33
C ILE A 280 4.88 -1.37 -9.66
N ASN A 281 5.23 -2.30 -8.78
CA ASN A 281 6.29 -3.27 -9.03
C ASN A 281 6.07 -4.01 -10.35
N LYS A 282 7.14 -4.08 -11.17
CA LYS A 282 7.14 -4.90 -12.37
C LYS A 282 7.50 -6.34 -12.01
N PRO A 283 6.68 -7.36 -12.35
CA PRO A 283 6.94 -8.75 -11.97
C PRO A 283 8.24 -9.32 -12.54
N ASP A 284 8.71 -8.77 -13.67
CA ASP A 284 9.94 -9.12 -14.38
C ASP A 284 11.14 -8.26 -13.96
N ALA A 285 10.97 -7.33 -13.02
CA ALA A 285 12.09 -6.56 -12.47
C ALA A 285 13.07 -7.46 -11.72
N LEU A 286 14.33 -7.02 -11.69
CA LEU A 286 15.36 -7.64 -10.87
C LEU A 286 14.93 -7.69 -9.39
N PRO A 287 15.42 -8.69 -8.62
CA PRO A 287 15.13 -8.82 -7.19
C PRO A 287 15.53 -7.56 -6.44
N THR A 288 14.65 -7.12 -5.55
CA THR A 288 14.85 -5.88 -4.77
C THR A 288 15.82 -6.10 -3.61
N PHE A 289 16.01 -7.36 -3.18
CA PHE A 289 17.01 -7.79 -2.22
C PHE A 289 17.73 -9.05 -2.72
N GLN A 290 19.07 -9.02 -2.66
CA GLN A 290 19.92 -10.18 -2.97
C GLN A 290 20.94 -10.39 -1.84
N ARG A 291 20.99 -11.62 -1.32
CA ARG A 291 22.06 -12.07 -0.41
C ARG A 291 22.51 -13.46 -0.82
N ASN A 292 23.77 -13.59 -1.25
CA ASN A 292 24.32 -14.81 -1.84
C ASN A 292 23.44 -15.29 -3.02
N ASN A 293 22.92 -16.53 -2.96
CA ASN A 293 22.02 -17.12 -3.94
C ASN A 293 20.53 -16.90 -3.64
N SER A 294 20.19 -16.12 -2.61
CA SER A 294 18.81 -15.79 -2.25
C SER A 294 18.38 -14.48 -2.89
N PHE A 295 17.30 -14.54 -3.67
CA PHE A 295 16.69 -13.41 -4.38
C PHE A 295 15.28 -13.17 -3.82
N VAL A 296 15.00 -11.96 -3.36
CA VAL A 296 13.75 -11.59 -2.68
C VAL A 296 13.21 -10.28 -3.25
N TRP A 297 11.89 -10.19 -3.42
CA TRP A 297 11.17 -8.98 -3.82
C TRP A 297 10.32 -8.54 -2.62
N SER A 298 10.97 -7.97 -1.61
CA SER A 298 10.32 -7.54 -0.35
C SER A 298 9.85 -6.09 -0.40
N ASP A 299 10.44 -5.29 -1.28
CA ASP A 299 10.12 -3.89 -1.47
C ASP A 299 8.89 -3.76 -2.37
N LEU A 300 7.92 -2.97 -1.91
CA LEU A 300 6.62 -2.78 -2.54
C LEU A 300 6.39 -1.29 -2.78
N THR A 301 5.87 -0.96 -3.96
CA THR A 301 5.39 0.37 -4.30
C THR A 301 3.90 0.28 -4.66
N LEU A 302 3.07 1.06 -3.95
CA LEU A 302 1.61 1.10 -4.03
C LEU A 302 1.07 2.48 -4.40
#